data_AF-A0A7S3B2X5-F1
#
_entry.id   AF-A0A7S3B2X5-F1
#
_cell.length_a   1.000
_cell.length_b   1.000
_cell.length_c   1.000
_cell.angle_alpha   90.00
_cell.angle_beta   90.00
_cell.angle_gamma   90.00
#
_symmetry.space_group_name_H-M   'P 1'
#
loop_
_entity.id
_entity.type
_entity.pdbx_description
1 polymer ?
#
loop_
_entity_poly.entity_id
_entity_poly.type
_entity_poly.pdbx_seq_one_letter_code
_entity_poly.pdbx_strand_id
1 'polypeptide(L)'
;WSRSRSRASVLGEFGGGRFQMVNHTSTEVGWGYAKKKLPNCEAFVAEVKAQWEKASRVGLSAAVYTQLTDVESEWNGLLTYDRELKCASLMTRTLRPAIL
;
A
#
# COMPACT_ATOMS: atom_id res chain seq x y z
N TRP A 1 -14.74 7.34 -4.77
CA TRP A 1 -15.44 6.40 -3.88
C TRP A 1 -16.68 7.09 -3.32
N SER A 2 -17.82 6.41 -3.23
CA SER A 2 -19.07 7.02 -2.73
C SER A 2 -19.59 6.31 -1.48
N ARG A 3 -20.05 7.12 -0.52
CA ARG A 3 -20.70 6.66 0.71
C ARG A 3 -22.09 6.15 0.39
N SER A 4 -22.46 5.01 0.95
CA SER A 4 -23.85 4.52 0.97
C SER A 4 -24.47 4.75 2.35
N ARG A 5 -25.77 5.08 2.38
CA ARG A 5 -26.51 5.28 3.64
C ARG A 5 -27.02 3.97 4.26
N SER A 6 -27.17 2.92 3.46
CA SER A 6 -27.79 1.65 3.86
C SER A 6 -26.93 0.42 3.65
N ARG A 7 -25.72 0.58 3.07
CA ARG A 7 -24.79 -0.52 2.80
C ARG A 7 -23.37 -0.11 3.21
N ALA A 8 -22.59 -1.07 3.71
CA ALA A 8 -21.16 -0.88 3.91
C ALA A 8 -20.47 -0.70 2.55
N SER A 9 -19.79 0.44 2.36
CA SER A 9 -18.97 0.69 1.17
C SER A 9 -17.51 0.38 1.51
N VAL A 10 -16.85 -0.43 0.68
CA VAL A 10 -15.44 -0.82 0.86
C VAL A 10 -14.62 -0.38 -0.34
N LEU A 11 -13.45 0.20 -0.08
CA LEU A 11 -12.42 0.36 -1.11
C LEU A 11 -11.63 -0.95 -1.21
N GLY A 12 -11.97 -1.76 -2.22
CA GLY A 12 -11.39 -3.08 -2.40
C GLY A 12 -9.89 -3.08 -2.64
N GLU A 13 -9.33 -1.99 -3.19
CA GLU A 13 -7.90 -1.84 -3.42
C GLU A 13 -7.48 -0.36 -3.35
N PHE A 14 -6.38 -0.09 -2.65
CA PHE A 14 -5.62 1.17 -2.74
C PHE A 14 -4.12 0.87 -2.63
N GLY A 15 -3.26 1.83 -3.01
CA GLY A 15 -1.81 1.66 -2.99
C GLY A 15 -1.20 1.63 -4.37
N GLY A 16 -0.33 0.64 -4.62
CA GLY A 16 0.28 0.45 -5.94
C GLY A 16 1.58 1.23 -6.21
N GLY A 17 2.18 1.86 -5.19
CA GLY A 17 3.49 2.51 -5.30
C GLY A 17 4.61 1.50 -5.55
N ARG A 18 5.41 1.68 -6.62
CA ARG A 18 6.52 0.77 -6.95
C ARG A 18 7.77 1.09 -6.13
N PHE A 19 8.20 0.18 -5.24
CA PHE A 19 9.49 0.28 -4.55
C PHE A 19 10.27 -1.04 -4.65
N GLN A 20 11.43 -0.98 -5.28
CA GLN A 20 12.30 -2.15 -5.48
C GLN A 20 13.27 -2.31 -4.31
N MET A 21 13.22 -3.47 -3.66
CA MET A 21 14.25 -3.94 -2.73
C MET A 21 15.23 -4.82 -3.50
N VAL A 22 16.43 -4.31 -3.77
CA VAL A 22 17.47 -5.06 -4.49
C VAL A 22 17.79 -6.36 -3.75
N ASN A 23 18.04 -7.44 -4.49
CA ASN A 23 18.25 -8.81 -4.00
C ASN A 23 17.03 -9.51 -3.40
N HIS A 24 15.87 -8.86 -3.37
CA HIS A 24 14.60 -9.43 -2.91
C HIS A 24 13.51 -9.44 -4.01
N THR A 25 13.93 -9.48 -5.27
CA THR A 25 13.05 -9.50 -6.45
C THR A 25 13.19 -10.81 -7.22
N SER A 26 12.11 -11.24 -7.87
CA SER A 26 12.15 -12.39 -8.79
C SER A 26 12.75 -12.06 -10.16
N THR A 27 12.77 -10.77 -10.52
CA THR A 27 13.25 -10.25 -11.81
C THR A 27 14.13 -9.01 -11.61
N GLU A 28 14.88 -8.63 -12.64
CA GLU A 28 15.67 -7.38 -12.66
C GLU A 28 14.84 -6.15 -13.03
N VAL A 29 13.72 -6.36 -13.72
CA VAL A 29 12.79 -5.32 -14.18
C VAL A 29 11.38 -5.63 -13.67
N GLY A 30 10.70 -4.61 -13.18
CA GLY A 30 9.36 -4.74 -12.63
C GLY A 30 8.58 -3.44 -12.62
N TRP A 31 7.32 -3.49 -12.24
CA TRP A 31 6.34 -2.42 -12.36
C TRP A 31 5.51 -2.28 -11.08
N GLY A 32 4.64 -1.27 -11.08
CA GLY A 32 3.59 -1.04 -10.08
C GLY A 32 2.59 -0.05 -10.67
N TYR A 33 1.40 0.07 -10.09
CA TYR A 33 0.34 0.93 -10.63
C TYR A 33 0.70 2.43 -10.63
N ALA A 34 1.58 2.88 -9.73
CA ALA A 34 2.09 4.24 -9.75
C ALA A 34 3.12 4.43 -10.87
N LYS A 35 2.98 5.53 -11.64
CA LYS A 35 3.87 5.86 -12.78
C LYS A 35 5.35 5.98 -12.40
N LYS A 36 5.66 6.34 -11.15
CA LYS A 36 7.03 6.64 -10.70
C LYS A 36 7.51 5.56 -9.71
N LYS A 37 8.75 5.11 -9.90
CA LYS A 37 9.48 4.31 -8.90
C LYS A 37 9.80 5.19 -7.69
N LEU A 38 9.45 4.68 -6.53
CA LEU A 38 9.78 5.30 -5.26
C LEU A 38 11.23 4.96 -4.93
N PRO A 39 12.06 5.96 -4.59
CA PRO A 39 13.51 5.79 -4.52
C PRO A 39 13.97 5.03 -3.28
N ASN A 40 13.17 5.05 -2.21
CA ASN A 40 13.56 4.50 -0.92
C ASN A 40 12.33 4.16 -0.07
N CYS A 41 12.60 3.52 1.07
CA CYS A 41 11.59 3.11 2.03
C CYS A 41 10.74 4.29 2.56
N GLU A 42 11.36 5.44 2.83
CA GLU A 42 10.64 6.62 3.34
C GLU A 42 9.60 7.13 2.35
N ALA A 43 9.97 7.25 1.07
CA ALA A 43 9.05 7.65 0.01
C ALA A 43 7.92 6.64 -0.18
N PHE A 44 8.22 5.34 -0.05
CA PHE A 44 7.21 4.28 -0.11
C PHE A 44 6.19 4.39 1.03
N VAL A 45 6.68 4.54 2.27
CA VAL A 45 5.81 4.71 3.45
C VAL A 45 4.98 5.99 3.35
N ALA A 46 5.57 7.09 2.89
CA ALA A 46 4.88 8.36 2.68
C ALA A 46 3.74 8.22 1.66
N GLU A 47 3.98 7.55 0.54
CA GLU A 47 2.97 7.29 -0.49
C GLU A 47 1.82 6.43 0.06
N VAL A 48 2.13 5.32 0.74
CA VAL A 48 1.12 4.45 1.36
C VAL A 48 0.26 5.23 2.36
N LYS A 49 0.87 6.04 3.23
CA LYS A 49 0.15 6.90 4.19
C LYS A 49 -0.71 7.94 3.51
N ALA A 50 -0.20 8.62 2.48
CA ALA A 50 -0.94 9.63 1.74
C ALA A 50 -2.17 9.04 1.02
N GLN A 51 -2.05 7.83 0.47
CA GLN A 51 -3.20 7.14 -0.13
C GLN A 51 -4.21 6.66 0.93
N TRP A 52 -3.74 6.14 2.06
CA TRP A 52 -4.59 5.79 3.20
C TRP A 52 -5.39 6.99 3.72
N GLU A 53 -4.75 8.16 3.87
CA GLU A 53 -5.43 9.39 4.29
C GLU A 53 -6.51 9.85 3.31
N LYS A 54 -6.30 9.64 2.00
CA LYS A 54 -7.33 9.91 0.99
C LYS A 54 -8.50 8.92 1.12
N ALA A 55 -8.20 7.64 1.30
CA ALA A 55 -9.20 6.59 1.46
C ALA A 55 -10.01 6.75 2.76
N SER A 56 -9.41 7.23 3.84
CA SER A 56 -10.11 7.39 5.13
C SER A 56 -11.08 8.57 5.16
N ARG A 57 -10.90 9.59 4.31
CA ARG A 57 -11.74 10.80 4.29
C ARG A 57 -13.10 10.66 3.61
N VAL A 58 -13.36 9.55 2.92
CA VAL A 58 -14.56 9.40 2.06
C VAL A 58 -15.71 8.62 2.72
N GLY A 59 -15.67 8.40 4.03
CA GLY A 59 -16.74 7.73 4.79
C GLY A 59 -16.96 6.27 4.39
N LEU A 60 -15.88 5.58 4.02
CA LEU A 60 -15.86 4.16 3.73
C LEU A 60 -15.89 3.34 5.02
N SER A 61 -16.48 2.16 4.95
CA SER A 61 -16.49 1.18 6.06
C SER A 61 -15.16 0.43 6.19
N ALA A 62 -14.44 0.26 5.08
CA ALA A 62 -13.11 -0.34 5.05
C ALA A 62 -12.35 0.06 3.78
N ALA A 63 -11.03 -0.11 3.82
CA ALA A 63 -10.16 -0.07 2.65
C ALA A 63 -9.10 -1.16 2.76
N VAL A 64 -8.73 -1.77 1.63
CA VAL A 64 -7.77 -2.87 1.55
C VAL A 64 -6.57 -2.43 0.73
N TYR A 65 -5.37 -2.56 1.29
CA TYR A 65 -4.14 -2.25 0.57
C TYR A 65 -3.82 -3.37 -0.42
N THR A 66 -3.60 -3.02 -1.69
CA THR A 66 -2.99 -3.92 -2.68
C THR A 66 -1.49 -3.60 -2.77
N GLN A 67 -0.58 -4.50 -2.45
CA GLN A 67 -0.75 -5.92 -2.05
C GLN A 67 0.16 -6.29 -0.88
N LEU A 68 -0.01 -7.50 -0.32
CA LEU A 68 0.78 -7.92 0.83
C LEU A 68 2.26 -8.12 0.47
N THR A 69 2.55 -8.86 -0.60
CA THR A 69 3.90 -9.21 -1.06
C THR A 69 4.13 -8.71 -2.47
N ASP A 70 5.37 -8.48 -2.87
CA ASP A 70 5.69 -8.39 -4.30
C ASP A 70 5.36 -9.72 -4.97
N VAL A 71 4.75 -9.66 -6.15
CA VAL A 71 4.37 -10.83 -6.96
C VAL A 71 5.08 -10.72 -8.29
N GLU A 72 6.01 -11.63 -8.54
CA GLU A 72 6.83 -11.67 -9.75
C GLU A 72 7.49 -10.30 -10.04
N SER A 73 7.04 -9.63 -11.11
CA SER A 73 7.51 -8.33 -11.57
C SER A 73 6.72 -7.16 -10.97
N GLU A 74 5.68 -7.40 -10.17
CA GLU A 74 4.87 -6.38 -9.52
C GLU A 74 5.43 -6.04 -8.13
N TRP A 75 6.04 -4.85 -8.00
CA TRP A 75 6.85 -4.46 -6.85
C TRP A 75 6.18 -3.41 -5.94
N ASN A 76 4.88 -3.55 -5.72
CA ASN A 76 4.05 -2.68 -4.88
C ASN A 76 3.58 -3.37 -3.59
N GLY A 77 4.19 -4.50 -3.21
CA GLY A 77 3.93 -5.18 -1.95
C GLY A 77 4.47 -4.44 -0.73
N LEU A 78 3.84 -4.63 0.43
CA LEU A 78 4.38 -4.21 1.73
C LEU A 78 5.58 -5.07 2.15
N LEU A 79 5.58 -6.33 1.71
CA LEU A 79 6.66 -7.29 1.82
C LEU A 79 7.31 -7.48 0.45
N THR A 80 8.56 -7.92 0.44
CA THR A 80 9.29 -8.32 -0.76
C THR A 80 8.78 -9.65 -1.32
N TYR A 81 9.37 -10.09 -2.44
CA TYR A 81 9.01 -11.35 -3.11
C TYR A 81 9.25 -12.57 -2.20
N ASP A 82 10.34 -12.55 -1.44
CA ASP A 82 10.72 -13.54 -0.44
C ASP A 82 10.11 -13.28 0.95
N ARG A 83 9.10 -12.41 1.04
CA ARG A 83 8.30 -12.12 2.25
C ARG A 83 9.05 -11.41 3.37
N GLU A 84 10.17 -10.78 3.05
CA GLU A 84 10.85 -9.86 3.96
C GLU A 84 10.12 -8.51 4.03
N LEU A 85 10.20 -7.86 5.18
CA LEU A 85 9.56 -6.56 5.36
C LEU A 85 10.33 -5.47 4.57
N LYS A 86 9.66 -4.79 3.64
CA LYS A 86 10.31 -3.69 2.89
C LYS A 86 10.73 -2.52 3.76
N CYS A 87 9.92 -2.23 4.77
CA CYS A 87 10.03 -1.04 5.59
C CYS A 87 9.58 -1.33 7.02
N ALA A 88 10.52 -1.33 7.98
CA ALA A 88 10.21 -1.51 9.40
C ALA A 88 9.15 -0.53 9.91
N SER A 89 9.14 0.71 9.40
CA SER A 89 8.18 1.75 9.79
C SER A 89 6.74 1.46 9.39
N LEU A 90 6.47 0.53 8.46
CA LEU A 90 5.11 0.05 8.15
C LEU A 90 4.49 -0.76 9.29
N MET A 91 5.32 -1.43 10.11
CA MET A 91 4.86 -2.27 11.23
C MET A 91 4.68 -1.48 12.54
N THR A 92 4.87 -0.16 12.51
CA THR A 92 4.59 0.68 13.69
C THR A 92 3.07 0.69 13.92
N ARG A 93 2.64 0.06 15.01
CA ARG A 93 1.23 -0.09 15.38
C ARG A 93 0.62 1.28 15.67
N THR A 94 0.04 1.92 14.65
CA THR A 94 -0.88 3.05 14.85
C THR A 94 -2.25 2.68 14.35
N LEU A 95 -3.02 1.98 15.19
CA LEU A 95 -4.45 1.83 14.99
C LEU A 95 -5.19 2.96 15.74
N ARG A 96 -5.41 4.04 14.98
CA ARG A 96 -6.47 5.09 15.08
C ARG A 96 -6.23 6.36 15.94
N PRO A 97 -6.57 7.56 15.42
CA PRO A 97 -7.63 8.37 16.01
C PRO A 97 -8.98 7.72 15.70
N ALA A 98 -9.86 7.64 16.70
CA ALA A 98 -11.17 6.98 16.63
C ALA A 98 -11.86 7.23 15.28
N ILE A 99 -12.26 6.15 14.61
CA ILE A 99 -13.27 6.24 13.55
C ILE A 99 -14.56 6.54 14.31
N LEU A 100 -14.89 7.82 14.44
CA LEU A 100 -16.19 8.34 14.89
C LEU A 100 -17.15 8.41 13.70
#